data_AF-A0A2Z5JU66-F1
#
_entry.id   AF-A0A2Z5JU66-F1
#
_cell.length_a   1.000
_cell.length_b   1.000
_cell.length_c   1.000
_cell.angle_alpha   90.00
_cell.angle_beta   90.00
_cell.angle_gamma   90.00
#
_symmetry.space_group_name_H-M   'P 1'
#
loop_
_entity.id
_entity.type
_entity.pdbx_description
1 polymer ?
#
loop_
_entity_poly.entity_id
_entity_poly.type
_entity_poly.pdbx_seq_one_letter_code
_entity_poly.pdbx_strand_id
1 'polypeptide(L)'
;MITTVTADCGELESVALRLVSEAERTIDIVLTDSEYAEAIRSVYWELAPCRKQIELRLLCTQAMLDDGVVQLHMLEGLPYEVRVARVPMLQALIVDGAAALVTAQSVIGRRASVIRATTVTRTLGTLFDGLWRHAVPVEERIDFGDRVRADAARQILDCLQVGITDEAAARELSVSVRTYRRYVAEIMALLGASSRFQAGVRAAELGLLPKGGQTAAHAPAGLRKGGLGLPVQRSSRRQDVAARESVREASDTDGTPCPRNGPSGTGSFL
;
A
#
# COMPACT_ATOMS: atom_id res chain seq x y z
N MET A 1 10.34 -30.92 -3.63
CA MET A 1 9.38 -31.46 -4.62
C MET A 1 8.63 -30.30 -5.26
N ILE A 2 8.38 -30.34 -6.58
CA ILE A 2 7.50 -29.39 -7.29
C ILE A 2 6.37 -30.21 -7.91
N THR A 3 5.14 -29.84 -7.62
CA THR A 3 3.95 -30.52 -8.12
C THR A 3 3.08 -29.51 -8.85
N THR A 4 2.81 -29.76 -10.13
CA THR A 4 1.87 -28.94 -10.90
C THR A 4 0.45 -29.23 -10.44
N VAL A 5 -0.35 -28.18 -10.29
CA VAL A 5 -1.78 -28.24 -9.97
C VAL A 5 -2.54 -27.44 -11.02
N THR A 6 -3.82 -27.73 -11.20
CA THR A 6 -4.63 -26.90 -12.09
C THR A 6 -4.78 -25.51 -11.48
N ALA A 7 -4.95 -24.50 -12.33
CA ALA A 7 -5.14 -23.13 -11.90
C ALA A 7 -6.63 -22.74 -11.83
N ASP A 8 -7.52 -23.73 -11.68
CA ASP A 8 -8.93 -23.44 -11.42
C ASP A 8 -9.15 -23.03 -9.96
N CYS A 9 -10.25 -22.31 -9.73
CA CYS A 9 -10.55 -21.70 -8.44
C CYS A 9 -10.63 -22.73 -7.30
N GLY A 10 -11.25 -23.89 -7.54
CA GLY A 10 -11.49 -24.88 -6.49
C GLY A 10 -10.24 -25.68 -6.11
N GLU A 11 -9.40 -26.04 -7.09
CA GLU A 11 -8.14 -26.73 -6.79
C GLU A 11 -7.14 -25.79 -6.09
N LEU A 12 -7.07 -24.53 -6.54
CA LEU A 12 -6.27 -23.50 -5.88
C LEU A 12 -6.69 -23.28 -4.44
N GLU A 13 -7.99 -23.17 -4.18
CA GLU A 13 -8.56 -23.03 -2.83
C GLU A 13 -8.14 -24.22 -1.94
N SER A 14 -8.41 -25.45 -2.38
CA SER A 14 -8.09 -26.66 -1.60
C SER A 14 -6.61 -26.78 -1.27
N VAL A 15 -5.74 -26.44 -2.22
CA VAL A 15 -4.29 -26.45 -2.03
C VAL A 15 -3.85 -25.34 -1.07
N ALA A 16 -4.38 -24.13 -1.23
CA ALA A 16 -4.06 -23.00 -0.37
C ALA A 16 -4.45 -23.27 1.10
N LEU A 17 -5.66 -23.76 1.35
CA LEU A 17 -6.14 -24.09 2.70
C LEU A 17 -5.25 -25.15 3.36
N ARG A 18 -4.84 -26.16 2.60
CA ARG A 18 -3.92 -27.20 3.10
C ARG A 18 -2.56 -26.63 3.49
N LEU A 19 -1.96 -25.79 2.65
CA LEU A 19 -0.67 -25.15 2.97
C LEU A 19 -0.79 -24.26 4.20
N VAL A 20 -1.88 -23.49 4.30
CA VAL A 20 -2.11 -22.58 5.42
C VAL A 20 -2.36 -23.33 6.73
N SER A 21 -3.00 -24.50 6.68
CA SER A 21 -3.16 -25.36 7.86
C SER A 21 -1.83 -25.90 8.42
N GLU A 22 -0.78 -25.91 7.60
CA GLU A 22 0.58 -26.30 8.00
C GLU A 22 1.40 -25.11 8.57
N ALA A 23 0.85 -23.89 8.59
CA ALA A 23 1.57 -22.68 8.97
C ALA A 23 1.74 -22.54 10.49
N GLU A 24 2.96 -22.22 10.92
CA GLU A 24 3.32 -22.03 12.31
C GLU A 24 3.71 -20.58 12.64
N ARG A 25 4.27 -19.82 11.67
CA ARG A 25 4.94 -18.54 11.97
C ARG A 25 4.55 -17.40 11.04
N THR A 26 4.60 -17.62 9.73
CA THR A 26 4.50 -16.55 8.73
C THR A 26 3.77 -17.03 7.49
N ILE A 27 2.88 -16.19 6.98
CA ILE A 27 2.24 -16.39 5.69
C ILE A 27 2.46 -15.13 4.87
N ASP A 28 3.11 -15.29 3.73
CA ASP A 28 3.41 -14.22 2.80
C ASP A 28 2.56 -14.40 1.55
N ILE A 29 1.73 -13.41 1.22
CA ILE A 29 0.82 -13.46 0.08
C ILE A 29 1.19 -12.37 -0.92
N VAL A 30 1.23 -12.73 -2.20
CA VAL A 30 1.39 -11.81 -3.33
C VAL A 30 0.16 -11.90 -4.21
N LEU A 31 -0.61 -10.82 -4.27
CA LEU A 31 -1.83 -10.70 -5.05
C LEU A 31 -1.62 -9.74 -6.23
N THR A 32 -1.95 -10.18 -7.43
CA THR A 32 -1.83 -9.36 -8.65
C THR A 32 -3.09 -9.30 -9.50
N ASP A 33 -4.06 -10.21 -9.30
CA ASP A 33 -5.35 -10.19 -9.97
C ASP A 33 -6.48 -10.67 -9.05
N SER A 34 -7.71 -10.36 -9.44
CA SER A 34 -8.92 -10.65 -8.68
C SER A 34 -9.30 -12.12 -8.65
N GLU A 35 -9.01 -12.87 -9.71
CA GLU A 35 -9.39 -14.28 -9.81
C GLU A 35 -8.61 -15.14 -8.81
N TYR A 36 -7.31 -14.88 -8.66
CA TYR A 36 -6.50 -15.54 -7.65
C TYR A 36 -6.89 -15.12 -6.23
N ALA A 37 -7.15 -13.82 -6.02
CA ALA A 37 -7.62 -13.34 -4.73
C ALA A 37 -8.94 -13.98 -4.30
N GLU A 38 -9.87 -14.19 -5.23
CA GLU A 38 -11.12 -14.90 -4.96
C GLU A 38 -10.86 -16.38 -4.66
N ALA A 39 -9.99 -17.05 -5.43
CA ALA A 39 -9.65 -18.45 -5.23
C ALA A 39 -9.05 -18.74 -3.85
N ILE A 40 -8.27 -17.80 -3.29
CA ILE A 40 -7.70 -17.97 -1.94
C ILE A 40 -8.44 -17.18 -0.87
N ARG A 41 -9.63 -16.64 -1.15
CA ARG A 41 -10.38 -15.80 -0.19
C ARG A 41 -10.71 -16.56 1.11
N SER A 42 -11.00 -17.85 1.01
CA SER A 42 -11.31 -18.70 2.17
C SER A 42 -10.14 -18.84 3.15
N VAL A 43 -8.90 -18.60 2.71
CA VAL A 43 -7.70 -18.63 3.58
C VAL A 43 -7.85 -17.66 4.74
N TYR A 44 -8.42 -16.47 4.52
CA TYR A 44 -8.56 -15.47 5.59
C TYR A 44 -9.45 -15.95 6.75
N TRP A 45 -10.47 -16.77 6.45
CA TRP A 45 -11.33 -17.37 7.46
C TRP A 45 -10.65 -18.52 8.21
N GLU A 46 -9.87 -19.35 7.52
CA GLU A 46 -9.09 -20.42 8.17
C GLU A 46 -7.99 -19.88 9.09
N LEU A 47 -7.54 -18.64 8.88
CA LEU A 47 -6.60 -18.00 9.79
C LEU A 47 -7.25 -17.43 11.05
N ALA A 48 -8.57 -17.22 11.03
CA ALA A 48 -9.32 -16.64 12.13
C ALA A 48 -9.26 -17.41 13.47
N PRO A 49 -8.95 -18.72 13.55
CA PRO A 49 -8.67 -19.40 14.82
C PRO A 49 -7.22 -19.21 15.31
N CYS A 50 -6.26 -18.97 14.40
CA CYS A 50 -4.81 -18.95 14.67
C CYS A 50 -4.27 -17.59 15.15
N ARG A 51 -5.16 -16.73 15.66
CA ARG A 51 -5.08 -15.24 15.71
C ARG A 51 -3.84 -14.56 16.29
N LYS A 52 -2.89 -15.28 16.90
CA LYS A 52 -1.82 -14.65 17.69
C LYS A 52 -0.41 -15.16 17.42
N GLN A 53 -0.24 -16.16 16.56
CA GLN A 53 1.08 -16.79 16.35
C GLN A 53 1.60 -16.66 14.92
N ILE A 54 0.72 -16.35 13.96
CA ILE A 54 1.07 -16.28 12.55
C ILE A 54 1.04 -14.83 12.08
N GLU A 55 2.18 -14.32 11.62
CA GLU A 55 2.30 -13.01 10.97
C GLU A 55 1.86 -13.12 9.50
N LEU A 56 0.86 -12.33 9.11
CA LEU A 56 0.36 -12.29 7.73
C LEU A 56 0.92 -11.05 7.01
N ARG A 57 1.72 -11.25 5.97
CA ARG A 57 2.27 -10.17 5.15
C ARG A 57 1.66 -10.25 3.75
N LEU A 58 0.92 -9.22 3.34
CA LEU A 58 0.24 -9.19 2.05
C LEU A 58 0.80 -8.10 1.15
N LEU A 59 1.33 -8.50 0.00
CA LEU A 59 1.69 -7.62 -1.10
C LEU A 59 0.57 -7.62 -2.14
N CYS A 60 0.12 -6.43 -2.52
CA CYS A 60 -0.80 -6.28 -3.64
C CYS A 60 -0.40 -5.15 -4.58
N THR A 61 -1.06 -5.09 -5.74
CA THR A 61 -0.98 -3.92 -6.61
C THR A 61 -2.04 -2.90 -6.22
N GLN A 62 -1.83 -1.63 -6.59
CA GLN A 62 -2.81 -0.58 -6.32
C GLN A 62 -4.20 -0.86 -6.92
N ALA A 63 -4.24 -1.51 -8.09
CA ALA A 63 -5.49 -1.88 -8.74
C ALA A 63 -6.37 -2.75 -7.85
N MET A 64 -5.78 -3.66 -7.07
CA MET A 64 -6.55 -4.59 -6.24
C MET A 64 -7.22 -3.93 -5.03
N LEU A 65 -6.64 -2.85 -4.51
CA LEU A 65 -7.26 -2.07 -3.44
C LEU A 65 -8.39 -1.21 -3.98
N ASP A 66 -8.13 -0.48 -5.06
CA ASP A 66 -9.11 0.41 -5.68
C ASP A 66 -10.34 -0.38 -6.19
N ASP A 67 -10.13 -1.64 -6.56
CA ASP A 67 -11.19 -2.55 -7.02
C ASP A 67 -11.95 -3.21 -5.85
N GLY A 68 -11.56 -2.98 -4.61
CA GLY A 68 -12.18 -3.56 -3.41
C GLY A 68 -11.95 -5.07 -3.28
N VAL A 69 -10.95 -5.61 -3.96
CA VAL A 69 -10.60 -7.04 -3.95
C VAL A 69 -9.87 -7.39 -2.66
N VAL A 70 -8.94 -6.53 -2.22
CA VAL A 70 -8.29 -6.66 -0.92
C VAL A 70 -9.16 -5.98 0.13
N GLN A 71 -9.93 -6.80 0.84
CA GLN A 71 -10.88 -6.35 1.85
C GLN A 71 -10.25 -6.42 3.24
N LEU A 72 -9.68 -5.31 3.72
CA LEU A 72 -8.94 -5.27 4.99
C LEU A 72 -9.77 -5.72 6.20
N HIS A 73 -11.09 -5.52 6.19
CA HIS A 73 -11.99 -5.96 7.27
C HIS A 73 -11.96 -7.49 7.47
N MET A 74 -11.60 -8.25 6.43
CA MET A 74 -11.49 -9.71 6.47
C MET A 74 -10.29 -10.18 7.31
N LEU A 75 -9.34 -9.27 7.55
CA LEU A 75 -8.12 -9.52 8.31
C LEU A 75 -8.25 -9.08 9.78
N GLU A 76 -9.42 -8.59 10.19
CA GLU A 76 -9.65 -8.08 11.54
C GLU A 76 -9.34 -9.13 12.62
N GLY A 77 -8.40 -8.78 13.49
CA GLY A 77 -7.97 -9.63 14.61
C GLY A 77 -6.83 -10.60 14.28
N LEU A 78 -6.20 -10.50 13.11
CA LEU A 78 -4.91 -11.10 12.80
C LEU A 78 -3.78 -10.06 12.93
N PRO A 79 -2.55 -10.44 13.32
CA PRO A 79 -1.39 -9.59 13.14
C PRO A 79 -1.04 -9.61 11.64
N TYR A 80 -1.55 -8.62 10.91
CA TYR A 80 -1.33 -8.50 9.48
C TYR A 80 -0.67 -7.17 9.14
N GLU A 81 0.05 -7.15 8.02
CA GLU A 81 0.47 -5.94 7.35
C GLU A 81 0.14 -6.06 5.85
N VAL A 82 -0.44 -5.01 5.28
CA VAL A 82 -0.69 -4.94 3.83
C VAL A 82 0.16 -3.84 3.23
N ARG A 83 0.93 -4.18 2.21
CA ARG A 83 1.72 -3.20 1.46
C ARG A 83 1.44 -3.29 -0.02
N VAL A 84 1.56 -2.15 -0.68
CA VAL A 84 1.38 -2.02 -2.12
C VAL A 84 2.71 -1.83 -2.80
N ALA A 85 2.96 -2.65 -3.80
CA ALA A 85 4.19 -2.60 -4.58
C ALA A 85 3.90 -2.64 -6.08
N ARG A 86 4.90 -2.26 -6.87
CA ARG A 86 5.00 -2.67 -8.27
C ARG A 86 5.50 -4.12 -8.29
N VAL A 87 4.57 -5.04 -8.10
CA VAL A 87 4.86 -6.48 -8.05
C VAL A 87 5.13 -7.02 -9.47
N PRO A 88 6.07 -7.96 -9.65
CA PRO A 88 6.15 -8.81 -10.84
C PRO A 88 4.81 -9.53 -11.12
N MET A 89 4.58 -10.00 -12.35
CA MET A 89 3.40 -10.80 -12.72
C MET A 89 3.46 -12.24 -12.15
N LEU A 90 3.66 -12.33 -10.84
CA LEU A 90 3.80 -13.55 -10.06
C LEU A 90 2.83 -13.47 -8.89
N GLN A 91 2.00 -14.49 -8.71
CA GLN A 91 1.16 -14.63 -7.54
C GLN A 91 1.67 -15.81 -6.73
N ALA A 92 1.71 -15.62 -5.42
CA ALA A 92 2.34 -16.56 -4.52
C ALA A 92 1.67 -16.53 -3.16
N LEU A 93 1.55 -17.71 -2.57
CA LEU A 93 1.25 -17.92 -1.16
C LEU A 93 2.42 -18.72 -0.60
N ILE A 94 3.23 -18.12 0.26
CA ILE A 94 4.42 -18.73 0.85
C ILE A 94 4.14 -18.95 2.33
N VAL A 95 4.38 -20.17 2.81
CA VAL A 95 4.13 -20.58 4.19
C VAL A 95 5.46 -20.96 4.84
N ASP A 96 5.82 -20.24 5.90
CA ASP A 96 7.02 -20.42 6.74
C ASP A 96 8.35 -20.54 5.96
N GLY A 97 8.38 -20.08 4.72
CA GLY A 97 9.49 -20.32 3.79
C GLY A 97 9.74 -21.80 3.45
N ALA A 98 8.84 -22.70 3.85
CA ALA A 98 8.95 -24.16 3.67
C ALA A 98 8.15 -24.67 2.47
N ALA A 99 7.00 -24.04 2.19
CA ALA A 99 6.14 -24.36 1.07
C ALA A 99 5.65 -23.10 0.36
N ALA A 100 5.36 -23.22 -0.94
CA ALA A 100 4.74 -22.15 -1.69
C ALA A 100 3.73 -22.69 -2.70
N LEU A 101 2.57 -22.05 -2.82
CA LEU A 101 1.69 -22.15 -3.98
C LEU A 101 2.00 -20.95 -4.89
N VAL A 102 2.43 -21.23 -6.11
CA VAL A 102 2.79 -20.19 -7.09
C VAL A 102 1.89 -20.32 -8.30
N THR A 103 1.34 -19.20 -8.74
CA THR A 103 0.58 -19.08 -9.99
C THR A 103 1.26 -18.09 -10.92
N ALA A 104 1.33 -18.46 -12.19
CA ALA A 104 1.90 -17.62 -13.23
C ALA A 104 1.08 -17.75 -14.52
N GLN A 105 0.99 -16.63 -15.24
CA GLN A 105 0.43 -16.62 -16.58
C GLN A 105 1.45 -17.19 -17.58
N SER A 106 1.00 -18.11 -18.42
CA SER A 106 1.80 -18.64 -19.53
C SER A 106 1.03 -18.49 -20.84
N VAL A 107 1.71 -18.69 -21.97
CA VAL A 107 1.16 -18.66 -23.33
C VAL A 107 0.03 -19.67 -23.51
N ILE A 108 0.06 -20.75 -22.72
CA ILE A 108 -0.91 -21.86 -22.73
C ILE A 108 -1.91 -21.77 -21.57
N GLY A 109 -2.05 -20.59 -20.96
CA GLY A 109 -2.96 -20.32 -19.86
C GLY A 109 -2.27 -20.21 -18.50
N ARG A 110 -3.07 -19.98 -17.47
CA ARG A 110 -2.58 -19.89 -16.09
C ARG A 110 -2.14 -21.27 -15.61
N ARG A 111 -0.99 -21.34 -14.94
CA ARG A 111 -0.49 -22.55 -14.30
C ARG A 111 -0.21 -22.31 -12.85
N ALA A 112 -0.48 -23.34 -12.05
CA ALA A 112 -0.25 -23.33 -10.62
C ALA A 112 0.71 -24.45 -10.24
N SER A 113 1.51 -24.23 -9.20
CA SER A 113 2.47 -25.22 -8.72
C SER A 113 2.66 -25.11 -7.22
N VAL A 114 2.67 -26.26 -6.57
CA VAL A 114 3.07 -26.41 -5.16
C VAL A 114 4.55 -26.73 -5.12
N ILE A 115 5.31 -25.92 -4.41
CA ILE A 115 6.74 -26.00 -4.29
C ILE A 115 7.10 -26.28 -2.83
N ARG A 116 7.69 -27.44 -2.57
CA ARG A 116 8.30 -27.83 -1.28
C ARG A 116 9.79 -28.14 -1.50
N ALA A 117 10.50 -27.18 -2.06
CA ALA A 117 11.93 -27.28 -2.33
C ALA A 117 12.62 -26.10 -1.66
N THR A 118 13.34 -26.36 -0.57
CA THR A 118 13.87 -25.33 0.34
C THR A 118 14.69 -24.25 -0.38
N THR A 119 15.48 -24.62 -1.39
CA THR A 119 16.25 -23.66 -2.17
C THR A 119 15.34 -22.69 -2.94
N VAL A 120 14.27 -23.20 -3.55
CA VAL A 120 13.32 -22.41 -4.33
C VAL A 120 12.44 -21.57 -3.41
N THR A 121 11.91 -22.14 -2.33
CA THR A 121 11.05 -21.41 -1.39
C THR A 121 11.82 -20.30 -0.66
N ARG A 122 13.08 -20.53 -0.27
CA ARG A 122 13.94 -19.46 0.28
C ARG A 122 14.24 -18.36 -0.74
N THR A 123 14.41 -18.72 -2.01
CA THR A 123 14.60 -17.72 -3.08
C THR A 123 13.34 -16.88 -3.25
N LEU A 124 12.16 -17.50 -3.25
CA LEU A 124 10.87 -16.80 -3.28
C LEU A 124 10.70 -15.88 -2.07
N GLY A 125 11.04 -16.34 -0.86
CA GLY A 125 11.04 -15.51 0.34
C GLY A 125 12.00 -14.32 0.24
N THR A 126 13.19 -14.51 -0.33
CA THR A 126 14.16 -13.41 -0.56
C THR A 126 13.60 -12.38 -1.54
N LEU A 127 12.94 -12.83 -2.61
CA LEU A 127 12.26 -11.95 -3.57
C LEU A 127 11.13 -11.18 -2.88
N PHE A 128 10.31 -11.88 -2.09
CA PHE A 128 9.23 -11.28 -1.31
C PHE A 128 9.76 -10.19 -0.38
N ASP A 129 10.78 -10.48 0.44
CA ASP A 129 11.36 -9.52 1.37
C ASP A 129 11.95 -8.30 0.65
N GLY A 130 12.53 -8.51 -0.55
CA GLY A 130 13.01 -7.43 -1.41
C GLY A 130 11.89 -6.49 -1.87
N LEU A 131 10.77 -7.04 -2.32
CA LEU A 131 9.57 -6.28 -2.69
C LEU A 131 8.96 -5.60 -1.46
N TRP A 132 8.86 -6.31 -0.34
CA TRP A 132 8.29 -5.85 0.92
C TRP A 132 8.95 -4.57 1.43
N ARG A 133 10.29 -4.53 1.44
CA ARG A 133 11.05 -3.35 1.90
C ARG A 133 10.81 -2.09 1.07
N HIS A 134 10.44 -2.24 -0.20
CA HIS A 134 10.19 -1.11 -1.12
C HIS A 134 8.70 -0.84 -1.35
N ALA A 135 7.83 -1.65 -0.73
CA ALA A 135 6.39 -1.50 -0.81
C ALA A 135 5.91 -0.41 0.16
N VAL A 136 4.81 0.26 -0.21
CA VAL A 136 4.20 1.32 0.60
C VAL A 136 3.11 0.71 1.48
N PRO A 137 3.15 0.87 2.82
CA PRO A 137 2.07 0.42 3.72
C PRO A 137 0.72 0.98 3.30
N VAL A 138 -0.35 0.17 3.44
CA VAL A 138 -1.70 0.55 2.99
C VAL A 138 -2.21 1.80 3.74
N GLU A 139 -1.81 1.96 5.00
CA GLU A 139 -2.19 3.08 5.88
C GLU A 139 -1.56 4.42 5.44
N GLU A 140 -0.43 4.37 4.72
CA GLU A 140 0.29 5.53 4.21
C GLU A 140 -0.15 5.92 2.79
N ARG A 141 -1.14 5.23 2.22
CA ARG A 141 -1.60 5.46 0.85
C ARG A 141 -2.55 6.65 0.75
N ILE A 142 -2.57 7.20 -0.46
CA ILE A 142 -3.58 8.15 -0.90
C ILE A 142 -4.84 7.37 -1.27
N ASP A 143 -5.87 7.50 -0.45
CA ASP A 143 -7.21 7.00 -0.71
C ASP A 143 -8.00 7.99 -1.59
N PHE A 144 -8.36 7.57 -2.80
CA PHE A 144 -9.21 8.37 -3.70
C PHE A 144 -10.72 8.20 -3.42
N GLY A 145 -11.09 7.36 -2.45
CA GLY A 145 -12.46 7.03 -2.07
C GLY A 145 -12.97 5.81 -2.85
N ASP A 146 -14.03 6.00 -3.63
CA ASP A 146 -14.64 4.91 -4.41
C ASP A 146 -13.88 4.60 -5.71
N ARG A 147 -14.17 3.42 -6.30
CA ARG A 147 -13.58 2.93 -7.56
C ARG A 147 -13.70 3.95 -8.70
N VAL A 148 -14.84 4.65 -8.80
CA VAL A 148 -15.10 5.62 -9.87
C VAL A 148 -14.15 6.83 -9.74
N ARG A 149 -13.89 7.26 -8.50
CA ARG A 149 -12.95 8.35 -8.23
C ARG A 149 -11.50 7.93 -8.43
N ALA A 150 -11.14 6.70 -8.05
CA ALA A 150 -9.81 6.16 -8.32
C ALA A 150 -9.55 6.08 -9.84
N ASP A 151 -10.52 5.60 -10.62
CA ASP A 151 -10.44 5.55 -12.09
C ASP A 151 -10.30 6.94 -12.71
N ALA A 152 -11.10 7.91 -12.25
CA ALA A 152 -10.99 9.29 -12.70
C ALA A 152 -9.62 9.89 -12.34
N ALA A 153 -9.08 9.63 -11.14
CA ALA A 153 -7.77 10.10 -10.74
C ALA A 153 -6.65 9.51 -11.61
N ARG A 154 -6.70 8.21 -11.92
CA ARG A 154 -5.76 7.55 -12.85
C ARG A 154 -5.81 8.16 -14.24
N GLN A 155 -7.01 8.36 -14.79
CA GLN A 155 -7.19 8.96 -16.11
C GLN A 155 -6.64 10.39 -16.16
N ILE A 156 -6.87 11.18 -15.11
CA ILE A 156 -6.31 12.53 -15.01
C ILE A 156 -4.79 12.49 -14.90
N LEU A 157 -4.23 11.59 -14.10
CA LEU A 157 -2.78 11.38 -14.00
C LEU A 157 -2.16 10.96 -15.34
N ASP A 158 -2.87 10.16 -16.15
CA ASP A 158 -2.45 9.79 -17.51
C ASP A 158 -2.44 11.01 -18.44
N CYS A 159 -3.50 11.80 -18.46
CA CYS A 159 -3.53 13.06 -19.23
C CYS A 159 -2.40 14.02 -18.79
N LEU A 160 -2.11 14.12 -17.49
CA LEU A 160 -1.01 14.91 -16.96
C LEU A 160 0.36 14.36 -17.38
N GLN A 161 0.51 13.03 -17.44
CA GLN A 161 1.72 12.35 -17.90
C GLN A 161 1.99 12.60 -19.39
N VAL A 162 0.94 12.58 -20.22
CA VAL A 162 1.04 12.88 -21.66
C VAL A 162 1.28 14.38 -21.91
N GLY A 163 0.89 15.25 -20.97
CA GLY A 163 1.13 16.68 -21.05
C GLY A 163 0.16 17.44 -21.96
N ILE A 164 -1.06 16.92 -22.14
CA ILE A 164 -2.13 17.62 -22.89
C ILE A 164 -2.75 18.75 -22.06
N THR A 165 -3.44 19.69 -22.72
CA THR A 165 -4.09 20.81 -22.01
C THR A 165 -5.32 20.35 -21.23
N ASP A 166 -5.72 21.12 -20.21
CA ASP A 166 -6.93 20.86 -19.43
C ASP A 166 -8.18 20.77 -20.34
N GLU A 167 -8.24 21.57 -21.41
CA GLU A 167 -9.34 21.57 -22.37
C GLU A 167 -9.40 20.27 -23.20
N ALA A 168 -8.24 19.78 -23.64
CA ALA A 168 -8.14 18.52 -24.37
C ALA A 168 -8.48 17.34 -23.46
N ALA A 169 -7.92 17.30 -22.26
CA ALA A 169 -8.19 16.26 -21.27
C ALA A 169 -9.66 16.24 -20.83
N ALA A 170 -10.27 17.41 -20.60
CA ALA A 170 -11.68 17.50 -20.26
C ALA A 170 -12.59 16.94 -21.37
N ARG A 171 -12.23 17.18 -22.64
CA ARG A 171 -12.96 16.64 -23.79
C ARG A 171 -12.82 15.11 -23.88
N GLU A 172 -11.63 14.58 -23.66
CA GLU A 172 -11.36 13.13 -23.67
C GLU A 172 -12.16 12.40 -22.58
N LEU A 173 -12.20 12.99 -21.38
CA LEU A 173 -12.92 12.45 -20.22
C LEU A 173 -14.42 12.79 -20.20
N SER A 174 -14.93 13.47 -21.23
CA SER A 174 -16.34 13.89 -21.34
C SER A 174 -16.85 14.70 -20.12
N VAL A 175 -16.01 15.58 -19.57
CA VAL A 175 -16.33 16.48 -18.45
C VAL A 175 -16.14 17.95 -18.81
N SER A 176 -16.66 18.87 -17.98
CA SER A 176 -16.37 20.30 -18.16
C SER A 176 -14.93 20.62 -17.73
N VAL A 177 -14.32 21.63 -18.35
CA VAL A 177 -12.96 22.12 -17.98
C VAL A 177 -12.90 22.52 -16.50
N ARG A 178 -13.97 23.13 -15.98
CA ARG A 178 -14.09 23.47 -14.55
C ARG A 178 -14.04 22.23 -13.67
N THR A 179 -14.75 21.17 -14.05
CA THR A 179 -14.77 19.90 -13.32
C THR A 179 -13.39 19.24 -13.35
N TYR A 180 -12.75 19.20 -14.52
CA TYR A 180 -11.41 18.66 -14.68
C TYR A 180 -10.39 19.39 -13.78
N ARG A 181 -10.35 20.73 -13.85
CA ARG A 181 -9.44 21.54 -13.01
C ARG A 181 -9.67 21.34 -11.52
N ARG A 182 -10.94 21.16 -11.09
CA ARG A 182 -11.25 20.82 -9.70
C ARG A 182 -10.64 19.48 -9.31
N TYR A 183 -10.79 18.45 -10.14
CA TYR A 183 -10.19 17.13 -9.87
C TYR A 183 -8.66 17.17 -9.84
N VAL A 184 -8.02 17.91 -10.76
CA VAL A 184 -6.57 18.13 -10.72
C VAL A 184 -6.15 18.77 -9.40
N ALA A 185 -6.87 19.80 -8.93
CA ALA A 185 -6.57 20.45 -7.66
C ALA A 185 -6.75 19.50 -6.46
N GLU A 186 -7.79 18.66 -6.46
CA GLU A 186 -8.02 17.64 -5.44
C GLU A 186 -6.88 16.59 -5.43
N ILE A 187 -6.46 16.10 -6.59
CA ILE A 187 -5.33 15.16 -6.74
C ILE A 187 -4.01 15.79 -6.29
N MET A 188 -3.75 17.04 -6.66
CA MET A 188 -2.57 17.78 -6.20
C MET A 188 -2.54 17.93 -4.68
N ALA A 189 -3.69 18.24 -4.06
CA ALA A 189 -3.80 18.35 -2.61
C ALA A 189 -3.52 17.00 -1.93
N LEU A 190 -4.07 15.91 -2.46
CA LEU A 190 -3.81 14.55 -1.97
C LEU A 190 -2.34 14.15 -2.09
N LEU A 191 -1.67 14.54 -3.19
CA LEU A 191 -0.25 14.29 -3.42
C LEU A 191 0.67 15.24 -2.62
N GLY A 192 0.12 16.21 -1.89
CA GLY A 192 0.90 17.26 -1.22
C GLY A 192 1.73 18.11 -2.19
N ALA A 193 1.23 18.31 -3.41
CA ALA A 193 1.92 19.00 -4.49
C ALA A 193 1.37 20.41 -4.71
N SER A 194 2.27 21.38 -4.89
CA SER A 194 1.95 22.78 -5.19
C SER A 194 1.97 23.11 -6.69
N SER A 195 2.48 22.20 -7.53
CA SER A 195 2.46 22.33 -8.99
C SER A 195 2.12 21.01 -9.67
N ARG A 196 1.61 21.08 -10.92
CA ARG A 196 1.32 19.89 -11.75
C ARG A 196 2.57 19.02 -11.96
N PHE A 197 3.73 19.66 -12.16
CA PHE A 197 5.00 18.95 -12.30
C PHE A 197 5.35 18.18 -11.03
N GLN A 198 5.27 18.82 -9.86
CA GLN A 198 5.50 18.16 -8.58
C GLN A 198 4.50 17.04 -8.33
N ALA A 199 3.24 17.22 -8.71
CA ALA A 199 2.22 16.17 -8.63
C ALA A 199 2.58 14.96 -9.51
N GLY A 200 3.07 15.18 -10.72
CA GLY A 200 3.59 14.12 -11.58
C GLY A 200 4.75 13.35 -10.96
N VAL A 201 5.73 14.04 -10.37
CA VAL A 201 6.86 13.39 -9.68
C VAL A 201 6.36 12.55 -8.48
N ARG A 202 5.50 13.12 -7.63
CA ARG A 202 4.93 12.39 -6.49
C ARG A 202 4.09 11.18 -6.91
N ALA A 203 3.28 11.34 -7.96
CA ALA A 203 2.52 10.23 -8.51
C ALA A 203 3.43 9.11 -9.05
N ALA A 204 4.58 9.45 -9.65
CA ALA A 204 5.57 8.47 -10.10
C ALA A 204 6.26 7.73 -8.94
N GLU A 205 6.64 8.45 -7.88
CA GLU A 205 7.23 7.89 -6.65
C GLU A 205 6.27 6.90 -5.97
N LEU A 206 4.99 7.26 -5.89
CA LEU A 206 3.92 6.44 -5.31
C LEU A 206 3.43 5.33 -6.26
N GLY A 207 3.98 5.24 -7.47
CA GLY A 207 3.61 4.22 -8.46
C GLY A 207 2.18 4.35 -8.98
N LEU A 208 1.62 5.56 -8.98
CA LEU A 208 0.24 5.85 -9.40
C LEU A 208 0.11 6.10 -10.91
N LEU A 209 1.23 6.32 -11.61
CA LEU A 209 1.21 6.53 -13.07
C LEU A 209 0.98 5.20 -13.81
N PRO A 210 0.09 5.18 -14.82
CA PRO A 210 -0.11 4.01 -15.67
C PRO A 210 1.18 3.64 -16.42
N LYS A 211 1.39 2.34 -16.63
CA LYS A 211 2.46 1.84 -17.49
C LYS A 211 2.04 2.11 -18.93
N GLY A 212 2.77 2.96 -19.64
CA GLY A 212 2.48 3.32 -21.04
C GLY A 212 2.17 2.07 -21.86
N GLY A 213 0.95 1.98 -22.41
CA GLY A 213 0.52 0.83 -23.20
C GLY A 213 -0.96 0.44 -23.13
N GLN A 214 -1.86 1.22 -22.54
CA GLN A 214 -3.31 1.00 -22.71
C GLN A 214 -4.05 2.33 -22.92
N THR A 215 -3.80 2.96 -24.06
CA THR A 215 -4.72 3.94 -24.63
C THR A 215 -5.81 3.17 -25.37
N ALA A 216 -6.86 2.71 -24.66
CA ALA A 216 -8.11 2.28 -25.32
C ALA A 216 -9.26 2.09 -24.32
N ALA A 217 -10.22 3.01 -24.42
CA ALA A 217 -11.66 2.72 -24.34
C ALA A 217 -12.22 2.11 -23.03
N HIS A 218 -12.15 2.86 -21.93
CA HIS A 218 -13.25 2.82 -20.96
C HIS A 218 -13.79 4.24 -20.77
N ALA A 219 -14.83 4.59 -21.53
CA ALA A 219 -15.59 5.80 -21.28
C ALA A 219 -16.12 5.71 -19.84
N PRO A 220 -15.85 6.69 -18.96
CA PRO A 220 -16.32 6.62 -17.59
C PRO A 220 -17.85 6.59 -17.61
N ALA A 221 -18.43 5.56 -17.00
CA ALA A 221 -19.86 5.52 -16.70
C ALA A 221 -20.17 6.64 -15.69
N GLY A 222 -20.44 7.84 -16.22
CA GLY A 222 -21.05 8.97 -15.53
C GLY A 222 -20.31 9.43 -14.26
N LEU A 223 -19.31 10.31 -14.41
CA LEU A 223 -18.88 11.22 -13.34
C LEU A 223 -20.07 12.11 -12.95
N ARG A 224 -20.91 11.62 -12.01
CA ARG A 224 -22.05 12.37 -11.47
C ARG A 224 -21.55 13.61 -10.74
N LYS A 225 -22.40 14.64 -10.70
CA LYS A 225 -22.13 16.01 -10.19
C LYS A 225 -21.65 16.15 -8.73
N GLY A 226 -21.31 15.06 -8.02
CA GLY A 226 -20.63 15.12 -6.72
C GLY A 226 -19.11 15.25 -6.92
N GLY A 227 -18.46 16.22 -6.26
CA GLY A 227 -16.99 16.29 -6.23
C GLY A 227 -16.37 15.04 -5.57
N LEU A 228 -15.04 14.87 -5.63
CA LEU A 228 -14.39 13.98 -4.67
C LEU A 228 -14.59 14.62 -3.29
N GLY A 229 -15.66 14.27 -2.60
CA GLY A 229 -15.79 14.59 -1.18
C GLY A 229 -14.63 13.91 -0.47
N LEU A 230 -13.69 14.71 0.03
CA LEU A 230 -12.50 14.24 0.74
C LEU A 230 -12.90 13.34 1.92
N PRO A 231 -12.34 12.13 2.05
CA PRO A 231 -12.07 11.61 3.37
C PRO A 231 -10.90 12.44 3.92
N VAL A 232 -11.19 13.32 4.89
CA VAL A 232 -10.15 13.92 5.71
C VAL A 232 -9.56 12.79 6.55
N GLN A 233 -8.50 12.15 6.04
CA GLN A 233 -7.63 11.36 6.90
C GLN A 233 -6.95 12.34 7.85
N ARG A 234 -7.51 12.44 9.06
CA ARG A 234 -6.80 13.02 10.20
C ARG A 234 -5.60 12.14 10.45
N SER A 235 -4.48 12.47 9.81
CA SER A 235 -3.18 11.95 10.22
C SER A 235 -3.09 12.09 11.73
N SER A 236 -2.89 10.97 12.40
CA SER A 236 -2.61 10.82 13.82
C SER A 236 -1.22 11.38 14.17
N ARG A 237 -0.85 12.54 13.59
CA ARG A 237 0.35 13.33 13.88
C ARG A 237 0.30 14.06 15.23
N ARG A 238 -0.57 13.66 16.15
CA ARG A 238 -0.70 14.25 17.49
C ARG A 238 0.01 13.48 18.60
N GLN A 239 0.63 12.33 18.35
CA GLN A 239 1.34 11.58 19.41
C GLN A 239 2.87 11.72 19.40
N ASP A 240 3.50 12.20 18.32
CA ASP A 240 4.98 12.30 18.26
C ASP A 240 5.59 13.64 18.71
N VAL A 241 4.78 14.66 19.03
CA VAL A 241 5.28 15.94 19.55
C VAL A 241 5.24 16.01 21.08
N ALA A 242 4.28 15.32 21.73
CA ALA A 242 4.19 15.30 23.19
C ALA A 242 5.25 14.40 23.87
N ALA A 243 5.87 13.47 23.14
CA ALA A 243 6.93 12.60 23.65
C ALA A 243 8.34 13.23 23.58
N ARG A 244 8.50 14.39 22.92
CA ARG A 244 9.79 15.11 22.85
C ARG A 244 9.92 16.28 23.83
N GLU A 245 8.82 16.75 24.42
CA GLU A 245 8.87 17.77 25.49
C GLU A 245 9.06 17.15 26.89
N SER A 246 8.56 15.94 27.12
CA SER A 246 8.71 15.22 28.40
C SER A 246 10.10 14.64 28.68
N VAL A 247 11.03 14.67 27.71
CA VAL A 247 12.44 14.27 27.91
C VAL A 247 13.35 15.48 28.16
N ARG A 248 12.86 16.72 28.02
CA ARG A 248 13.62 17.94 28.36
C ARG A 248 13.35 18.49 29.76
N GLU A 249 12.30 18.03 30.44
CA GLU A 249 11.95 18.47 31.81
C GLU A 249 12.50 17.57 32.93
N ALA A 250 13.19 16.47 32.60
CA ALA A 250 13.72 15.52 33.57
C ALA A 250 15.25 15.58 33.76
N SER A 251 15.91 16.67 33.34
CA SER A 251 17.36 16.86 33.49
C SER A 251 17.76 18.08 34.31
N ASP A 252 16.87 18.63 35.14
CA ASP A 252 17.14 19.87 35.87
C ASP A 252 16.68 19.81 37.34
N THR A 253 17.04 18.75 38.05
CA THR A 253 17.01 18.70 39.53
C THR A 253 18.01 17.69 40.08
N ASP A 254 19.31 17.96 39.95
CA ASP A 254 20.22 17.64 41.06
C ASP A 254 21.53 18.44 40.94
N GLY A 255 21.79 19.29 41.92
CA GLY A 255 22.92 20.22 41.91
C GLY A 255 22.97 21.08 43.16
N THR A 256 23.21 20.45 44.31
CA THR A 256 23.55 21.10 45.59
C THR A 256 24.77 22.04 45.42
N PRO A 257 24.83 23.20 46.12
CA PRO A 257 25.66 24.33 45.72
C PRO A 257 27.07 24.29 46.33
N CYS A 258 28.03 24.92 45.65
CA CYS A 258 29.33 25.32 46.21
C CYS A 258 29.60 26.82 45.92
N PRO A 259 30.41 27.47 46.78
CA PRO A 259 30.24 28.89 47.12
C PRO A 259 31.01 29.82 46.19
N ARG A 260 30.55 31.07 46.06
CA ARG A 260 31.32 32.18 45.49
C ARG A 260 31.54 33.27 46.53
N ASN A 261 32.79 33.37 46.98
CA ASN A 261 33.35 34.58 47.59
C ASN A 261 33.42 35.70 46.53
N GLY A 262 33.06 36.92 46.93
CA GLY A 262 33.06 38.14 46.11
C GLY A 262 34.47 38.73 45.88
N PRO A 263 34.67 40.06 45.92
CA PRO A 263 33.71 41.15 45.91
C PRO A 263 34.07 42.26 44.88
N SER A 264 33.14 43.15 44.58
CA SER A 264 33.50 44.51 44.12
C SER A 264 32.33 45.47 44.38
N GLY A 265 32.29 45.96 45.62
CA GLY A 265 31.48 47.11 46.01
C GLY A 265 32.27 48.40 45.84
N THR A 266 31.66 49.33 45.14
CA THR A 266 31.92 50.77 45.07
C THR A 266 32.01 51.41 46.46
N GLY A 267 32.88 52.39 46.64
CA GLY A 267 32.83 53.27 47.82
C GLY A 267 34.09 54.07 48.07
N SER A 268 34.07 55.33 47.67
CA SER A 268 35.14 56.33 47.82
C SER A 268 35.17 56.93 49.24
N PHE A 269 36.31 57.58 49.54
CA PHE A 269 36.55 58.69 50.47
C PHE A 269 37.29 58.46 51.81
N LEU A 270 38.36 59.28 51.90
CA LEU A 270 39.16 59.78 53.02
C LEU A 270 40.27 58.88 53.58
#